data_AF-A0A919X0Y7-F1
#
_entry.id   AF-A0A919X0Y7-F1
#
_cell.length_a   1.000
_cell.length_b   1.000
_cell.length_c   1.000
_cell.angle_alpha   90.00
_cell.angle_beta   90.00
_cell.angle_gamma   90.00
#
_symmetry.space_group_name_H-M   'P 1'
#
loop_
_entity.id
_entity.type
_entity.pdbx_description
1 polymer ?
#
loop_
_entity_poly.entity_id
_entity_poly.type
_entity_poly.pdbx_seq_one_letter_code
_entity_poly.pdbx_strand_id
1 'polypeptide(L)' 'MKITEDQMIITGSGTNMGELSEGDFVLVDIETQEWEGTNKPSKEIPMHRAIYRNRSDANVIIHASSFWSPSLLVRNKR' A
#
# COMPACT_ATOMS: atom_id res chain seq x y z
N MET A 1 -0.19 3.23 6.36
CA MET A 1 0.22 4.19 7.40
C MET A 1 1.44 3.66 8.11
N LYS A 2 2.45 4.48 8.38
CA LYS A 2 3.62 4.11 9.20
C LYS A 2 3.21 4.11 10.68
N ILE A 3 3.52 3.04 11.41
CA ILE A 3 3.22 2.90 12.86
C ILE A 3 4.49 3.06 13.68
N THR A 4 5.57 2.44 13.23
CA THR A 4 6.92 2.57 13.78
C THR A 4 7.89 2.76 12.61
N GLU A 5 9.19 2.92 12.87
CA GLU A 5 10.18 3.05 11.79
C GLU A 5 10.24 1.82 10.88
N ASP A 6 9.93 0.63 11.41
CA ASP A 6 10.02 -0.63 10.68
C ASP A 6 8.65 -1.24 10.34
N GLN A 7 7.54 -0.67 10.84
CA GLN A 7 6.20 -1.24 10.63
C GLN A 7 5.23 -0.27 9.97
N MET A 8 4.45 -0.81 9.04
CA MET A 8 3.35 -0.09 8.39
C MET A 8 2.07 -0.92 8.37
N ILE A 9 0.93 -0.24 8.42
CA ILE A 9 -0.39 -0.82 8.14
C ILE A 9 -0.75 -0.56 6.68
N ILE A 10 -1.21 -1.60 5.99
CA ILE A 10 -1.78 -1.54 4.64
C ILE A 10 -3.12 -2.28 4.60
N THR A 11 -3.96 -1.97 3.62
CA THR A 11 -5.20 -2.72 3.42
C THR A 11 -4.92 -4.12 2.89
N GLY A 12 -5.82 -5.05 3.21
CA GLY A 12 -5.84 -6.40 2.68
C GLY A 12 -6.07 -6.43 1.17
N SER A 13 -5.70 -7.54 0.55
CA SER A 13 -5.97 -7.80 -0.86
C SER A 13 -7.46 -8.05 -1.06
N GLY A 14 -8.09 -7.33 -1.99
CA GLY A 14 -9.50 -7.54 -2.35
C GLY A 14 -10.50 -6.87 -1.40
N THR A 15 -10.03 -6.02 -0.49
CA THR A 15 -10.88 -5.24 0.42
C THR A 15 -11.65 -4.17 -0.35
N ASN A 16 -12.94 -4.01 -0.02
CA ASN A 16 -13.76 -2.94 -0.58
C ASN A 16 -13.45 -1.62 0.14
N MET A 17 -12.88 -0.65 -0.57
CA MET A 17 -12.56 0.68 -0.01
C MET A 17 -13.77 1.44 0.53
N GLY A 18 -15.00 1.09 0.09
CA GLY A 18 -16.23 1.68 0.59
C GLY A 18 -16.72 1.13 1.93
N GLU A 19 -16.21 -0.04 2.35
CA GLU A 19 -16.61 -0.76 3.57
C GLU A 19 -15.36 -1.32 4.26
N LEU A 20 -14.47 -0.44 4.71
CA LEU A 20 -13.28 -0.84 5.46
C LEU A 20 -13.64 -1.11 6.92
N SER A 21 -13.30 -2.30 7.39
CA SER A 21 -13.36 -2.69 8.80
C SER A 21 -11.94 -2.82 9.38
N GLU A 22 -11.83 -2.89 10.70
CA GLU A 22 -10.55 -3.08 11.38
C GLU A 22 -9.83 -4.36 10.91
N GLY A 23 -10.58 -5.41 10.55
CA GLY A 23 -10.04 -6.66 10.04
C GLY A 23 -9.46 -6.58 8.63
N ASP A 24 -9.76 -5.50 7.89
CA ASP A 24 -9.26 -5.28 6.54
C ASP A 24 -7.85 -4.65 6.52
N PHE A 25 -7.29 -4.36 7.69
CA PHE A 25 -5.94 -3.83 7.83
C PHE A 25 -4.96 -4.93 8.22
N VAL A 26 -3.77 -4.88 7.62
CA VAL A 26 -2.69 -5.83 7.83
C VAL A 26 -1.44 -5.06 8.22
N LEU A 27 -0.82 -5.46 9.32
CA LEU A 27 0.47 -4.95 9.75
C LEU A 27 1.59 -5.65 8.97
N VAL A 28 2.49 -4.87 8.39
CA VAL A 28 3.55 -5.33 7.49
C VAL A 28 4.87 -4.70 7.92
N ASP A 29 5.92 -5.51 7.95
CA ASP A 29 7.30 -5.06 8.14
C ASP A 29 7.84 -4.40 6.86
N ILE A 30 8.39 -3.20 7.01
CA ILE A 30 8.91 -2.37 5.91
C ILE A 30 10.18 -2.98 5.31
N GLU A 31 10.96 -3.74 6.08
CA GLU A 31 12.24 -4.29 5.64
C GLU A 31 12.13 -5.71 5.11
N THR A 32 11.43 -6.59 5.83
CA THR A 32 11.31 -8.01 5.51
C THR A 32 10.11 -8.32 4.61
N GLN A 33 9.11 -7.42 4.54
CA GLN A 33 7.82 -7.66 3.88
C GLN A 33 6.94 -8.72 4.57
N GLU A 34 7.35 -9.22 5.73
CA GLU A 34 6.54 -10.11 6.54
C GLU A 34 5.31 -9.38 7.09
N TRP A 35 4.23 -10.10 7.36
CA TRP A 35 3.00 -9.51 7.86
C TRP A 35 2.36 -10.36 8.95
N GLU A 36 1.59 -9.69 9.81
CA GLU A 36 0.88 -10.35 10.90
C GLU A 36 -0.55 -10.72 10.48
N GLY A 37 -1.02 -11.88 10.96
CA GLY A 37 -2.36 -12.38 10.72
C GLY A 37 -2.52 -13.24 9.47
N THR A 38 -3.75 -13.70 9.22
CA THR A 38 -4.10 -14.60 8.12
C THR A 38 -4.47 -13.87 6.83
N ASN A 39 -4.78 -12.58 6.93
CA ASN A 39 -5.22 -11.78 5.80
C ASN A 39 -4.03 -11.42 4.91
N LYS A 40 -4.19 -11.68 3.61
CA LYS A 40 -3.16 -11.33 2.64
C LYS A 40 -3.13 -9.81 2.44
N PRO A 41 -1.99 -9.14 2.62
CA PRO A 41 -1.89 -7.70 2.39
C PRO A 41 -2.00 -7.35 0.89
N SER A 42 -2.25 -6.07 0.60
CA SER A 42 -2.30 -5.55 -0.77
C SER A 42 -1.04 -5.88 -1.57
N LYS A 43 -1.19 -6.08 -2.88
CA LYS A 43 -0.06 -6.29 -3.80
C LYS A 43 0.82 -5.04 -3.95
N GLU A 44 0.39 -3.90 -3.45
CA GLU A 44 1.09 -2.62 -3.55
C GLU A 44 2.17 -2.42 -2.48
N ILE A 45 2.36 -3.38 -1.56
CA ILE A 45 3.41 -3.34 -0.55
C ILE A 45 4.78 -2.89 -1.09
N PRO A 46 5.32 -3.42 -2.21
CA PRO A 46 6.64 -3.01 -2.69
C PRO A 46 6.75 -1.51 -2.97
N MET A 47 5.68 -0.88 -3.46
CA MET A 47 5.63 0.56 -3.70
C MET A 47 5.63 1.35 -2.38
N HIS A 48 4.78 0.96 -1.42
CA HIS A 48 4.72 1.63 -0.11
C HIS A 48 6.06 1.54 0.63
N ARG A 49 6.70 0.36 0.63
CA ARG A 49 8.01 0.14 1.27
C ARG A 49 9.10 0.97 0.62
N ALA A 50 9.15 1.02 -0.70
CA ALA A 50 10.13 1.83 -1.42
C ALA A 50 10.01 3.32 -1.05
N ILE A 51 8.79 3.83 -0.86
CA ILE A 51 8.58 5.22 -0.43
C ILE A 51 9.08 5.42 1.01
N TYR A 52 8.65 4.59 1.98
CA TYR A 52 9.09 4.76 3.37
C TYR A 52 10.60 4.64 3.55
N ARG A 53 11.26 3.74 2.81
CA ARG A 53 12.74 3.61 2.82
C ARG A 53 13.46 4.85 2.31
N ASN A 54 12.90 5.53 1.31
CA ASN A 54 13.51 6.73 0.73
C ASN A 54 13.05 8.03 1.41
N ARG A 55 11.98 7.96 2.20
CA ARG A 55 11.34 9.11 2.84
C ARG A 55 10.91 8.76 4.26
N SER A 56 11.84 8.94 5.19
CA SER A 56 11.59 8.77 6.63
C SER A 56 10.56 9.75 7.18
N ASP A 57 10.37 10.90 6.51
CA ASP A 57 9.40 11.93 6.85
C ASP A 57 7.97 11.61 6.41
N ALA A 58 7.77 10.56 5.60
CA ALA A 58 6.44 10.14 5.17
C ALA A 58 5.77 9.28 6.26
N ASN A 59 4.55 9.67 6.67
CA ASN A 59 3.75 8.94 7.66
C ASN A 59 2.53 8.23 7.06
N VAL A 60 2.00 8.75 5.96
CA VAL A 60 0.80 8.23 5.29
C VAL A 60 1.01 8.24 3.79
N ILE A 61 0.62 7.13 3.15
CA ILE A 61 0.63 6.97 1.68
C ILE A 61 -0.78 6.53 1.29
N ILE A 62 -1.38 7.26 0.36
CA ILE A 62 -2.70 6.94 -0.22
C ILE A 62 -2.47 6.66 -1.70
N HIS A 63 -2.78 5.44 -2.12
CA HIS A 63 -2.83 5.08 -3.53
C HIS A 63 -4.29 5.01 -3.97
N ALA A 64 -4.62 5.69 -5.07
CA ALA A 64 -5.98 5.73 -5.62
C ALA A 64 -5.94 5.46 -7.12
N SER A 65 -6.58 4.38 -7.55
CA SER A 65 -6.81 4.07 -8.96
C SER A 65 -8.11 4.71 -9.41
N SER A 66 -8.03 5.95 -9.91
CA SER A 66 -9.22 6.64 -10.42
C SER A 66 -9.68 6.04 -11.75
N PHE A 67 -11.00 5.96 -11.96
CA PHE A 67 -11.60 5.47 -13.21
C PHE A 67 -11.12 6.25 -14.46
N TRP A 68 -10.66 7.50 -14.27
CA TRP A 68 -10.13 8.36 -15.34
C TRP A 68 -8.64 8.15 -15.61
N SER A 69 -7.91 7.40 -14.76
CA SER A 69 -6.47 7.19 -14.89
C SER A 69 -5.99 6.27 -16.02
N PRO A 70 -6.70 5.22 -16.49
CA PRO A 70 -6.08 4.28 -17.44
C PRO A 70 -6.02 4.81 -18.89
N SER A 71 -6.76 5.86 -19.24
CA SER A 71 -6.93 6.27 -20.64
C SER A 71 -5.81 7.12 -21.23
N LEU A 72 -4.90 7.69 -20.42
CA LEU A 72 -3.95 8.72 -20.90
C LEU A 72 -2.48 8.27 -21.00
N LEU A 73 -2.13 6.99 -20.79
CA LEU A 73 -0.73 6.56 -20.76
C LEU A 73 -0.45 5.27 -21.54
N VAL A 74 -0.65 5.33 -22.86
CA VAL A 74 0.26 4.69 -23.81
C VAL A 74 0.50 5.68 -24.96
N ARG A 75 1.58 6.47 -24.86
CA ARG A 75 2.19 7.07 -26.05
C ARG A 75 3.58 6.48 -26.24
N ASN A 76 3.61 5.34 -26.93
CA ASN A 76 4.83 4.78 -27.46
C ASN A 76 5.25 5.66 -28.65
N LYS A 77 6.16 6.61 -28.45
CA LYS A 77 6.85 7.26 -29.56
C LYS A 77 7.98 6.32 -30.00
N ARG A 78 7.80 5.69 -31.17
CA ARG A 78 8.95 5.32 -32.01
C ARG A 78 9.43 6.56 -32.75
#